data_AF-A0A847P6L4-F1
#
_entry.id   AF-A0A847P6L4-F1
#
_cell.length_a   1.000
_cell.length_b   1.000
_cell.length_c   1.000
_cell.angle_alpha   90.00
_cell.angle_beta   90.00
_cell.angle_gamma   90.00
#
_symmetry.space_group_name_H-M   'P 1'
#
loop_
_entity.id
_entity.type
_entity.pdbx_description
1 polymer ?
#
loop_
_entity_poly.entity_id
_entity_poly.type
_entity_poly.pdbx_seq_one_letter_code
_entity_poly.pdbx_strand_id
1 'polypeptide(L)'
;MKNKKDYQKLFLSEKNRMSKLSFLFGSTGFVFLILLLELIFIFVVYLKLLDYIIPIISAVIVLDFIVLLYMLNVDEDYESYKITWAVIILLVPILGSLAYLFVKFDVFNNRYKKHFIDRNKKFSQFIKNDEKLIEKIKNEDIELYHLHNFLKNSCNNGVFTNCEVKYFPSGEEMFSTYLEELKKAEKFIFLEYFIIDRGKMWNQILEILLEKVEAGVDVRVIYDGTCDFTKLPANYHKRLNNAGIKCVKFAPLYPFISTYFNFRDHRKMTVIDGKVAFTGGVNIADEYINQKEVFGYWKDTAIMIKGQAVKSFTAMFLQLSVQEITDQEIDYINCSDGLTFDYEGYIIPYGDIPMDNYLVGKGVYLDILNQAKEYVYIMNPYFILDGEFLNAIKFAAQKGIDVRILLPGIPDKVYINKIAKSYYKTMIDYGVKIYEYTEGFVHGKMMVSDDKKAIVGTINLDYRSLYHHFENAVYIYGMEVVLDVKNDMLDCFSKSKLITYKEVAEQKLSTKIVAYLFKIFEPLL
;
A
#
# COMPACT_ATOMS: atom_id res chain seq x y z
N MET A 1 -37.80 -9.62 5.75
CA MET A 1 -37.11 -9.78 7.05
C MET A 1 -36.49 -11.17 7.08
N LYS A 2 -35.17 -11.30 6.88
CA LYS A 2 -34.45 -12.56 7.12
C LYS A 2 -33.94 -12.55 8.56
N ASN A 3 -34.09 -13.67 9.25
CA ASN A 3 -33.86 -13.75 10.70
C ASN A 3 -32.34 -13.83 10.99
N LYS A 4 -31.85 -13.47 12.19
CA LYS A 4 -30.41 -13.52 12.56
C LYS A 4 -29.75 -14.90 12.30
N LYS A 5 -30.55 -15.98 12.30
CA LYS A 5 -30.15 -17.35 11.91
C LYS A 5 -29.87 -17.55 10.41
N ASP A 6 -30.46 -16.75 9.52
CA ASP A 6 -30.27 -16.84 8.07
C ASP A 6 -28.93 -16.25 7.63
N TYR A 7 -28.45 -15.20 8.30
CA TYR A 7 -27.13 -14.61 8.05
C TYR A 7 -25.99 -15.55 8.45
N GLN A 8 -26.11 -16.23 9.59
CA GLN A 8 -25.15 -17.28 9.97
C GLN A 8 -25.09 -18.39 8.91
N LYS A 9 -26.22 -18.81 8.33
CA LYS A 9 -26.21 -19.77 7.20
C LYS A 9 -25.55 -19.21 5.92
N LEU A 10 -25.75 -17.94 5.59
CA LEU A 10 -25.17 -17.27 4.40
C LEU A 10 -23.63 -17.16 4.46
N PHE A 11 -23.06 -17.00 5.66
CA PHE A 11 -21.62 -16.83 5.85
C PHE A 11 -20.88 -18.10 6.31
N LEU A 12 -21.61 -19.12 6.81
CA LEU A 12 -21.06 -20.41 7.23
C LEU A 12 -21.18 -21.53 6.19
N SER A 13 -21.84 -21.34 5.02
CA SER A 13 -22.00 -22.44 4.05
C SER A 13 -20.84 -22.62 3.06
N GLU A 14 -20.30 -23.84 3.18
CA GLU A 14 -19.59 -24.74 2.25
C GLU A 14 -18.12 -24.52 1.86
N LYS A 15 -17.31 -25.48 2.32
CA LYS A 15 -16.09 -25.99 1.67
C LYS A 15 -16.47 -26.56 0.30
N ASN A 16 -15.87 -26.03 -0.77
CA ASN A 16 -15.91 -26.67 -2.08
C ASN A 16 -15.20 -28.03 -2.01
N ARG A 17 -15.96 -29.12 -2.17
CA ARG A 17 -15.43 -30.41 -2.62
C ARG A 17 -15.28 -30.35 -4.13
N MET A 18 -14.04 -30.25 -4.61
CA MET A 18 -13.74 -30.66 -5.98
C MET A 18 -13.90 -32.18 -6.07
N SER A 19 -14.87 -32.63 -6.85
CA SER A 19 -15.01 -34.04 -7.21
C SER A 19 -13.99 -34.38 -8.32
N LYS A 20 -13.08 -35.31 -8.05
CA LYS A 20 -12.23 -35.97 -9.05
C LYS A 20 -12.99 -37.17 -9.59
N LEU A 21 -13.76 -37.05 -10.68
CA LEU A 21 -14.23 -38.22 -11.44
C LEU A 21 -14.92 -37.83 -12.75
N SER A 22 -14.12 -37.47 -13.77
CA SER A 22 -14.42 -37.74 -15.19
C SER A 22 -13.25 -37.25 -16.07
N PHE A 23 -12.08 -37.91 -16.00
CA PHE A 23 -10.92 -37.46 -16.80
C PHE A 23 -10.55 -38.37 -17.97
N LEU A 24 -11.09 -39.59 -18.08
CA LEU A 24 -10.45 -40.58 -18.96
C LEU A 24 -11.16 -40.95 -20.26
N PHE A 25 -12.38 -40.48 -20.55
CA PHE A 25 -13.03 -40.79 -21.84
C PHE A 25 -13.95 -39.68 -22.39
N GLY A 26 -13.44 -38.47 -22.59
CA GLY A 26 -14.14 -37.39 -23.32
C GLY A 26 -13.40 -36.06 -23.28
N SER A 27 -13.41 -35.28 -24.38
CA SER A 27 -12.75 -33.97 -24.59
C SER A 27 -11.21 -33.90 -24.39
N THR A 28 -10.62 -34.68 -23.49
CA THR A 28 -9.20 -34.72 -23.16
C THR A 28 -8.32 -35.32 -24.26
N GLY A 29 -8.78 -36.36 -24.96
CA GLY A 29 -8.06 -36.91 -26.11
C GLY A 29 -8.01 -35.96 -27.31
N PHE A 30 -9.07 -35.17 -27.51
CA PHE A 30 -9.11 -34.13 -28.53
C PHE A 30 -8.18 -32.96 -28.19
N VAL A 31 -8.16 -32.54 -26.92
CA VAL A 31 -7.19 -31.55 -26.42
C VAL A 31 -5.76 -32.07 -26.60
N PHE A 32 -5.48 -33.33 -26.27
CA PHE A 32 -4.14 -33.90 -26.44
C PHE A 32 -3.71 -33.97 -27.91
N LEU A 33 -4.62 -34.31 -28.82
CA LEU A 33 -4.36 -34.27 -30.26
C LEU A 33 -4.09 -32.85 -30.76
N ILE A 34 -4.87 -31.87 -30.31
CA ILE A 34 -4.62 -30.45 -30.64
C ILE A 34 -3.25 -30.01 -30.12
N LEU A 35 -2.91 -30.32 -28.87
CA LEU A 35 -1.61 -30.01 -28.29
C LEU A 35 -0.46 -30.67 -29.06
N LEU A 36 -0.63 -31.93 -29.49
CA LEU A 36 0.37 -32.62 -30.30
C LEU A 36 0.53 -31.96 -31.68
N LEU A 37 -0.58 -31.62 -32.34
CA LEU A 37 -0.57 -30.91 -33.62
C LEU A 37 0.05 -29.51 -33.50
N GLU A 38 -0.21 -28.82 -32.39
CA GLU A 38 0.40 -27.53 -32.06
C GLU A 38 1.91 -27.67 -31.87
N LEU A 39 2.38 -28.69 -31.12
CA LEU A 39 3.80 -28.96 -30.96
C LEU A 39 4.48 -29.31 -32.29
N ILE A 40 3.85 -30.12 -33.13
CA ILE A 40 4.36 -30.45 -34.47
C ILE A 40 4.41 -29.18 -35.33
N PHE A 41 3.37 -28.35 -35.29
CA PHE A 41 3.32 -27.08 -36.02
C PHE A 41 4.45 -26.15 -35.57
N ILE A 42 4.63 -25.94 -34.26
CA ILE A 42 5.72 -25.15 -33.68
C ILE A 42 7.08 -25.70 -34.12
N PHE A 43 7.25 -27.03 -34.09
CA PHE A 43 8.50 -27.68 -34.50
C PHE A 43 8.79 -27.49 -35.99
N VAL A 44 7.79 -27.65 -36.87
CA VAL A 44 7.94 -27.42 -38.31
C VAL A 44 8.24 -25.96 -38.61
N VAL A 45 7.55 -25.02 -37.94
CA VAL A 45 7.84 -23.59 -38.05
C VAL A 45 9.27 -23.30 -37.58
N TYR A 46 9.70 -23.86 -36.45
CA TYR A 46 11.06 -23.73 -35.94
C TYR A 46 12.10 -24.20 -36.97
N LEU A 47 11.91 -25.39 -37.58
CA LEU A 47 12.81 -25.89 -38.61
C LEU A 47 12.88 -24.97 -39.83
N LYS A 48 11.75 -24.41 -40.27
CA LYS A 48 11.74 -23.43 -41.37
C LYS A 48 12.40 -22.11 -41.00
N LEU A 49 12.32 -21.69 -39.73
CA LEU A 49 12.96 -20.46 -39.25
C LEU A 49 14.48 -20.60 -39.14
N LEU A 50 15.02 -21.82 -39.03
CA LEU A 50 16.47 -22.04 -39.01
C LEU A 50 17.15 -21.56 -40.30
N ASP A 51 16.47 -21.67 -41.44
CA ASP A 51 16.96 -21.15 -42.73
C ASP A 51 17.11 -19.60 -42.73
N TYR A 52 16.41 -18.93 -41.81
CA TYR A 52 16.41 -17.48 -41.65
C TYR A 52 17.06 -17.02 -40.34
N ILE A 53 17.85 -17.87 -39.69
CA ILE A 53 18.36 -17.58 -38.34
C ILE A 53 19.22 -16.32 -38.28
N ILE A 54 20.07 -16.07 -39.29
CA ILE A 54 20.93 -14.88 -39.36
C ILE A 54 20.10 -13.59 -39.47
N PRO A 55 19.22 -13.42 -40.50
CA PRO A 55 18.42 -12.20 -40.60
C PRO A 55 17.47 -12.03 -39.41
N ILE A 56 16.95 -13.12 -38.82
CA ILE A 56 16.17 -13.05 -37.59
C ILE A 56 17.03 -12.48 -36.46
N ILE A 57 18.18 -13.08 -36.14
CA ILE A 57 19.06 -12.59 -35.07
C ILE A 57 19.47 -11.13 -35.32
N SER A 58 19.81 -10.75 -36.56
CA SER A 58 20.14 -9.36 -36.89
C SER A 58 18.96 -8.42 -36.64
N ALA A 59 17.74 -8.77 -37.06
CA ALA A 59 16.55 -7.97 -36.80
C ALA A 59 16.26 -7.83 -35.30
N VAL A 60 16.48 -8.88 -34.53
CA VAL A 60 16.32 -8.91 -33.07
C VAL A 60 17.29 -7.97 -32.39
N ILE A 61 18.59 -8.04 -32.75
CA ILE A 61 19.61 -7.15 -32.19
C ILE A 61 19.27 -5.69 -32.50
N VAL A 62 18.81 -5.39 -33.73
CA VAL A 62 18.39 -4.04 -34.10
C VAL A 62 17.17 -3.59 -33.29
N LEU A 63 16.16 -4.45 -33.12
CA LEU A 63 14.99 -4.16 -32.29
C LEU A 63 15.39 -3.88 -30.84
N ASP A 64 16.18 -4.77 -30.23
CA ASP A 64 16.63 -4.62 -28.84
C ASP A 64 17.45 -3.34 -28.67
N PHE A 65 18.32 -3.01 -29.63
CA PHE A 65 19.08 -1.77 -29.62
C PHE A 65 18.17 -0.53 -29.68
N ILE A 66 17.16 -0.54 -30.55
CA ILE A 66 16.17 0.56 -30.64
C ILE A 66 15.38 0.68 -29.34
N VAL A 67 14.92 -0.43 -28.77
CA VAL A 67 14.16 -0.43 -27.51
C VAL A 67 15.01 0.04 -26.34
N LEU A 68 16.28 -0.39 -26.25
CA LEU A 68 17.22 0.07 -25.24
C LEU A 68 17.50 1.58 -25.39
N LEU A 69 17.75 2.07 -26.60
CA LEU A 69 17.92 3.50 -26.85
C LEU A 69 16.68 4.29 -26.45
N TYR A 70 15.49 3.82 -26.85
CA TYR A 70 14.23 4.43 -26.44
C TYR A 70 14.10 4.46 -24.91
N MET A 71 14.29 3.32 -24.24
CA MET A 71 14.19 3.20 -22.79
C MET A 71 15.15 4.13 -22.04
N LEU A 72 16.39 4.27 -22.52
CA LEU A 72 17.37 5.16 -21.88
C LEU A 72 16.96 6.63 -21.97
N ASN A 73 16.30 7.04 -23.07
CA ASN A 73 15.92 8.43 -23.34
C ASN A 73 14.50 8.81 -22.87
N VAL A 74 13.68 7.85 -22.45
CA VAL A 74 12.37 8.16 -21.87
C VAL A 74 12.55 8.57 -20.41
N ASP A 75 11.90 9.64 -19.99
CA ASP A 75 11.77 9.97 -18.58
C ASP A 75 10.94 8.87 -17.90
N GLU A 76 11.60 8.09 -17.03
CA GLU A 76 10.96 7.12 -16.14
C GLU A 76 11.11 7.62 -14.71
N ASP A 77 10.14 7.32 -13.86
CA ASP A 77 10.08 7.82 -12.49
C ASP A 77 11.23 7.31 -11.60
N TYR A 78 11.99 6.30 -12.04
CA TYR A 78 13.18 5.82 -11.35
C TYR A 78 14.18 5.07 -12.26
N GLU A 79 15.47 5.39 -12.13
CA GLU A 79 16.54 4.86 -12.98
C GLU A 79 16.72 3.34 -12.87
N SER A 80 16.49 2.78 -11.68
CA SER A 80 16.63 1.33 -11.44
C SER A 80 15.67 0.49 -12.29
N TYR A 81 14.50 1.03 -12.66
CA TYR A 81 13.55 0.39 -13.57
C TYR A 81 14.19 0.08 -14.93
N LYS A 82 14.89 1.07 -15.50
CA LYS A 82 15.56 0.97 -16.80
C LYS A 82 16.64 -0.11 -16.76
N ILE A 83 17.41 -0.18 -15.68
CA ILE A 83 18.47 -1.20 -15.50
C ILE A 83 17.85 -2.60 -15.44
N THR A 84 16.75 -2.77 -14.70
CA THR A 84 16.06 -4.05 -14.58
C THR A 84 15.59 -4.56 -15.93
N TRP A 85 14.93 -3.71 -16.72
CA TRP A 85 14.47 -4.06 -18.06
C TRP A 85 15.61 -4.28 -19.04
N ALA A 86 16.71 -3.52 -18.93
CA ALA A 86 17.92 -3.78 -19.72
C ALA A 86 18.42 -5.22 -19.49
N VAL A 87 18.50 -5.66 -18.23
CA VAL A 87 18.91 -7.03 -17.89
C VAL A 87 17.93 -8.06 -18.42
N ILE A 88 16.62 -7.83 -18.32
CA ILE A 88 15.60 -8.74 -18.86
C ILE A 88 15.73 -8.86 -20.39
N ILE A 89 15.91 -7.74 -21.09
CA ILE A 89 16.13 -7.71 -22.54
C ILE A 89 17.40 -8.48 -22.91
N LEU A 90 18.48 -8.34 -22.13
CA LEU A 90 19.73 -9.07 -22.36
C LEU A 90 19.60 -10.58 -22.11
N LEU A 91 18.84 -11.00 -21.09
CA LEU A 91 18.66 -12.41 -20.75
C LEU A 91 17.68 -13.13 -21.69
N VAL A 92 16.63 -12.43 -22.12
CA VAL A 92 15.60 -12.97 -23.01
C VAL A 92 15.31 -11.97 -24.14
N PRO A 93 16.21 -11.87 -25.14
CA PRO A 93 16.04 -11.02 -26.32
C PRO A 93 14.69 -11.23 -27.00
N ILE A 94 14.17 -10.21 -27.69
CA ILE A 94 12.79 -10.16 -28.24
C ILE A 94 11.71 -10.14 -27.16
N LEU A 95 11.59 -11.19 -26.35
CA LEU A 95 10.51 -11.30 -25.36
C LEU A 95 10.63 -10.21 -24.30
N GLY A 96 11.85 -9.89 -23.85
CA GLY A 96 12.10 -8.78 -22.94
C GLY A 96 11.72 -7.44 -23.55
N SER A 97 12.10 -7.20 -24.82
CA SER A 97 11.77 -5.96 -25.54
C SER A 97 10.27 -5.81 -25.76
N LEU A 98 9.59 -6.88 -26.20
CA LEU A 98 8.14 -6.88 -26.37
C LEU A 98 7.40 -6.73 -25.04
N ALA A 99 7.87 -7.38 -23.97
CA ALA A 99 7.30 -7.24 -22.64
C ALA A 99 7.48 -5.82 -22.09
N TYR A 100 8.66 -5.20 -22.28
CA TYR A 100 8.90 -3.81 -21.91
C TYR A 100 7.93 -2.88 -22.64
N LEU A 101 7.81 -3.00 -23.98
CA LEU A 101 6.90 -2.17 -24.76
C LEU A 101 5.43 -2.39 -24.35
N PHE A 102 5.04 -3.64 -24.05
CA PHE A 102 3.71 -3.96 -23.54
C PHE A 102 3.43 -3.25 -22.21
N VAL A 103 4.38 -3.28 -21.27
CA VAL A 103 4.25 -2.60 -19.98
C VAL A 103 4.24 -1.08 -20.16
N LYS A 104 5.14 -0.56 -20.99
CA LYS A 104 5.33 0.89 -21.18
C LYS A 104 4.14 1.56 -21.86
N PHE A 105 3.63 0.99 -22.94
CA PHE A 105 2.55 1.63 -23.67
C PHE A 105 1.20 1.52 -22.97
N ASP A 106 1.05 0.54 -22.07
CA ASP A 106 -0.15 0.31 -21.25
C ASP A 106 -1.46 0.51 -22.05
N VAL A 107 -1.46 -0.01 -23.28
CA VAL A 107 -2.42 0.36 -24.35
C VAL A 107 -3.87 0.14 -23.90
N PHE A 108 -4.08 -0.84 -23.02
CA PHE A 108 -5.39 -1.24 -22.52
C PHE A 108 -5.91 -0.39 -21.36
N ASN A 109 -5.04 0.26 -20.57
CA ASN A 109 -5.46 0.93 -19.33
C ASN A 109 -5.36 2.46 -19.34
N ASN A 110 -4.74 3.06 -20.37
CA ASN A 110 -4.61 4.52 -20.44
C ASN A 110 -5.94 5.29 -20.35
N ARG A 111 -7.03 4.75 -20.92
CA ARG A 111 -8.37 5.35 -20.79
C ARG A 111 -8.88 5.27 -19.36
N TYR A 112 -8.70 4.13 -18.69
CA TYR A 112 -9.09 3.93 -17.30
C TYR A 112 -8.32 4.87 -16.37
N LYS A 113 -6.99 4.95 -16.53
CA LYS A 113 -6.13 5.88 -15.78
C LYS A 113 -6.59 7.32 -15.94
N LYS A 114 -6.78 7.78 -17.18
CA LYS A 114 -7.23 9.15 -17.46
C LYS A 114 -8.57 9.45 -16.79
N HIS A 115 -9.53 8.54 -16.93
CA HIS A 115 -10.85 8.71 -16.31
C HIS A 115 -10.76 8.75 -14.77
N PHE A 116 -9.90 7.91 -14.18
CA PHE A 116 -9.63 7.90 -12.76
C PHE A 116 -9.04 9.24 -12.28
N ILE A 117 -8.01 9.75 -12.96
CA ILE A 117 -7.36 11.03 -12.63
C ILE A 117 -8.36 12.19 -12.75
N ASP A 118 -9.14 12.23 -13.83
CA ASP A 118 -10.14 13.28 -14.03
C ASP A 118 -11.21 13.25 -12.93
N ARG A 119 -11.63 12.06 -12.48
CA ARG A 119 -12.54 11.90 -11.34
C ARG A 119 -11.88 12.34 -10.03
N ASN A 120 -10.63 11.95 -9.78
CA ASN A 120 -9.89 12.34 -8.59
C ASN A 120 -9.77 13.87 -8.47
N LYS A 121 -9.50 14.55 -9.59
CA LYS A 121 -9.48 16.02 -9.67
C LYS A 121 -10.82 16.65 -9.30
N LYS A 122 -11.95 16.03 -9.66
CA LYS A 122 -13.28 16.53 -9.27
C LYS A 122 -13.53 16.36 -7.78
N PHE A 123 -13.21 15.19 -7.21
CA PHE A 123 -13.39 14.95 -5.76
C PHE A 123 -12.59 15.91 -4.90
N SER A 124 -11.37 16.21 -5.32
CA SER A 124 -10.49 17.07 -4.53
C SER A 124 -10.90 18.55 -4.55
N GLN A 125 -11.76 19.00 -5.48
CA GLN A 125 -12.35 20.35 -5.43
C GLN A 125 -13.24 20.58 -4.20
N PHE A 126 -13.74 19.51 -3.58
CA PHE A 126 -14.54 19.58 -2.36
C PHE A 126 -13.69 19.64 -1.09
N ILE A 127 -12.38 19.40 -1.19
CA ILE A 127 -11.43 19.59 -0.11
C ILE A 127 -10.95 21.05 -0.17
N LYS A 128 -11.74 21.96 0.39
CA LYS A 128 -11.38 23.38 0.47
C LYS A 128 -10.44 23.61 1.66
N ASN A 129 -9.33 24.31 1.39
CA ASN A 129 -8.42 24.79 2.43
C ASN A 129 -8.95 26.11 3.00
N ASP A 130 -8.90 26.25 4.32
CA ASP A 130 -9.15 27.54 4.96
C ASP A 130 -7.96 28.47 4.67
N GLU A 131 -8.18 29.48 3.84
CA GLU A 131 -7.14 30.44 3.44
C GLU A 131 -6.50 31.14 4.65
N LYS A 132 -7.28 31.39 5.71
CA LYS A 132 -6.76 31.99 6.95
C LYS A 132 -5.82 31.04 7.67
N LEU A 133 -6.14 29.75 7.69
CA LEU A 133 -5.28 28.72 8.26
C LEU A 133 -3.96 28.61 7.48
N ILE A 134 -4.02 28.69 6.15
CA ILE A 134 -2.82 28.66 5.31
C ILE A 134 -1.93 29.88 5.56
N GLU A 135 -2.51 31.08 5.69
CA GLU A 135 -1.77 32.29 6.03
C GLU A 135 -1.13 32.20 7.43
N LYS A 136 -1.86 31.65 8.40
CA LYS A 136 -1.32 31.35 9.74
C LYS A 136 -0.11 30.41 9.66
N ILE A 137 -0.24 29.28 8.96
CA ILE A 137 0.86 28.31 8.78
C ILE A 137 2.07 28.96 8.13
N LYS A 138 1.87 29.78 7.09
CA LYS A 138 2.96 30.48 6.41
C LYS A 138 3.75 31.41 7.36
N ASN A 139 3.08 32.05 8.30
CA ASN A 139 3.69 32.95 9.25
C ASN A 139 4.36 32.23 10.43
N GLU A 140 3.82 31.08 10.83
CA GLU A 140 4.35 30.28 11.94
C GLU A 140 5.50 29.35 11.53
N ASP A 141 5.34 28.67 10.39
CA ASP A 141 6.27 27.63 9.95
C ASP A 141 6.31 27.49 8.42
N ILE A 142 7.37 28.06 7.83
CA ILE A 142 7.56 28.05 6.39
C ILE A 142 7.81 26.64 5.83
N GLU A 143 8.38 25.73 6.62
CA GLU A 143 8.63 24.33 6.22
C GLU A 143 7.28 23.62 6.00
N LEU A 144 6.37 23.73 6.97
CA LEU A 144 5.01 23.17 6.86
C LEU A 144 4.21 23.79 5.72
N TYR A 145 4.36 25.10 5.48
CA TYR A 145 3.71 25.78 4.36
C TYR A 145 4.16 25.22 2.99
N HIS A 146 5.45 24.92 2.83
CA HIS A 146 5.97 24.33 1.60
C HIS A 146 5.46 22.90 1.39
N LEU A 147 5.45 22.08 2.46
CA LEU A 147 4.88 20.74 2.40
C LEU A 147 3.38 20.77 2.07
N HIS A 148 2.63 21.70 2.66
CA HIS A 148 1.22 21.92 2.33
C HIS A 148 1.03 22.21 0.83
N ASN A 149 1.84 23.09 0.24
CA ASN A 149 1.75 23.40 -1.19
C ASN A 149 2.09 22.21 -2.07
N PHE A 150 3.09 21.41 -1.69
CA PHE A 150 3.39 20.15 -2.37
C PHE A 150 2.16 19.22 -2.36
N LEU A 151 1.59 18.97 -1.19
CA LEU A 151 0.42 18.10 -1.04
C LEU A 151 -0.82 18.63 -1.76
N LYS A 152 -1.06 19.93 -1.71
CA LYS A 152 -2.15 20.60 -2.45
C LYS A 152 -1.98 20.43 -3.96
N ASN A 153 -0.78 20.60 -4.49
CA ASN A 153 -0.54 20.50 -5.92
C ASN A 153 -0.52 19.06 -6.44
N SER A 154 -0.10 18.10 -5.61
CA SER A 154 0.06 16.71 -6.02
C SER A 154 -1.18 15.86 -5.80
N CYS A 155 -1.82 15.94 -4.63
CA CYS A 155 -3.00 15.13 -4.29
C CYS A 155 -4.21 15.96 -3.86
N ASN A 156 -4.09 17.30 -3.89
CA ASN A 156 -5.13 18.26 -3.55
C ASN A 156 -5.81 17.96 -2.21
N ASN A 157 -4.97 17.60 -1.25
CA ASN A 157 -5.32 17.41 0.16
C ASN A 157 -5.16 18.70 0.94
N GLY A 158 -5.98 18.84 1.99
CA GLY A 158 -5.97 19.99 2.87
C GLY A 158 -5.19 19.77 4.15
N VAL A 159 -4.75 20.87 4.75
CA VAL A 159 -4.24 20.91 6.12
C VAL A 159 -5.38 21.30 7.04
N PHE A 160 -5.47 20.61 8.17
CA PHE A 160 -6.51 20.81 9.16
C PHE A 160 -5.86 21.05 10.51
N THR A 161 -6.59 21.70 11.40
CA THR A 161 -6.25 21.91 12.82
C THR A 161 -7.48 21.52 13.65
N ASN A 162 -7.45 21.67 14.98
CA ASN A 162 -8.62 21.46 15.83
C ASN A 162 -9.24 20.04 15.67
N CYS A 163 -8.38 19.03 15.49
CA CYS A 163 -8.78 17.64 15.31
C CYS A 163 -8.28 16.81 16.49
N GLU A 164 -9.13 15.94 17.02
CA GLU A 164 -8.70 14.93 18.00
C GLU A 164 -7.97 13.81 17.26
N VAL A 165 -6.80 13.44 17.76
CA VAL A 165 -5.99 12.37 17.18
C VAL A 165 -5.57 11.42 18.29
N LYS A 166 -5.92 10.14 18.14
CA LYS A 166 -5.56 9.08 19.06
C LYS A 166 -4.70 8.04 18.35
N TYR A 167 -3.49 7.86 18.83
CA TYR A 167 -2.57 6.83 18.37
C TYR A 167 -2.81 5.50 19.10
N PHE A 168 -2.64 4.40 18.38
CA PHE A 168 -2.70 3.04 18.93
C PHE A 168 -1.40 2.29 18.60
N PRO A 169 -0.64 1.85 19.61
CA PRO A 169 0.59 1.09 19.42
C PRO A 169 0.33 -0.38 19.04
N SER A 170 -0.92 -0.83 18.98
CA SER A 170 -1.27 -2.20 18.61
C SER A 170 -2.65 -2.26 17.97
N GLY A 171 -2.89 -3.33 17.20
CA GLY A 171 -4.23 -3.57 16.63
C GLY A 171 -5.24 -3.96 17.71
N GLU A 172 -4.80 -4.62 18.78
CA GLU A 172 -5.64 -5.00 19.93
C GLU A 172 -6.24 -3.78 20.63
N GLU A 173 -5.40 -2.78 20.92
CA GLU A 173 -5.83 -1.54 21.56
C GLU A 173 -6.79 -0.76 20.66
N MET A 174 -6.49 -0.71 19.36
CA MET A 174 -7.37 -0.09 18.37
C MET A 174 -8.71 -0.80 18.28
N PHE A 175 -8.72 -2.14 18.28
CA PHE A 175 -9.90 -2.94 17.94
C PHE A 175 -11.09 -2.69 18.87
N SER A 176 -10.85 -2.52 20.17
CA SER A 176 -11.90 -2.19 21.13
C SER A 176 -12.59 -0.86 20.81
N THR A 177 -11.79 0.21 20.62
CA THR A 177 -12.28 1.55 20.26
C THR A 177 -12.95 1.53 18.89
N TYR A 178 -12.41 0.75 17.95
CA TYR A 178 -12.97 0.59 16.61
C TYR A 178 -14.38 0.02 16.60
N LEU A 179 -14.63 -1.06 17.36
CA LEU A 179 -15.97 -1.64 17.49
C LEU A 179 -16.95 -0.66 18.17
N GLU A 180 -16.49 0.14 19.14
CA GLU A 180 -17.32 1.15 19.79
C GLU A 180 -17.74 2.26 18.83
N GLU A 181 -16.81 2.80 18.03
CA GLU A 181 -17.12 3.85 17.06
C GLU A 181 -18.02 3.32 15.93
N LEU A 182 -17.82 2.08 15.45
CA LEU A 182 -18.73 1.46 14.48
C LEU A 182 -20.17 1.36 15.00
N LYS A 183 -20.35 1.04 16.29
CA LYS A 183 -21.68 0.99 16.92
C LYS A 183 -22.35 2.35 17.05
N LYS A 184 -21.60 3.46 17.01
CA LYS A 184 -22.16 4.82 17.08
C LYS A 184 -22.66 5.35 15.74
N ALA A 185 -22.34 4.69 14.63
CA ALA A 185 -22.69 5.18 13.29
C ALA A 185 -24.20 5.36 13.06
N GLU A 186 -24.58 6.45 12.40
CA GLU A 186 -25.98 6.85 12.15
C GLU A 186 -26.30 7.08 10.67
N LYS A 187 -25.31 7.48 9.86
CA LYS A 187 -25.50 7.88 8.45
C LYS A 187 -24.82 6.93 7.49
N PHE A 188 -23.51 6.71 7.65
CA PHE A 188 -22.74 5.85 6.76
C PHE A 188 -21.49 5.28 7.42
N ILE A 189 -21.06 4.12 6.92
CA ILE A 189 -19.80 3.48 7.29
C ILE A 189 -19.10 3.03 6.01
N PHE A 190 -17.87 3.51 5.79
CA PHE A 190 -17.04 3.13 4.65
C PHE A 190 -15.79 2.41 5.14
N LEU A 191 -15.54 1.19 4.66
CA LEU A 191 -14.36 0.38 4.98
C LEU A 191 -13.57 0.08 3.71
N GLU A 192 -12.26 0.32 3.73
CA GLU A 192 -11.34 0.02 2.63
C GLU A 192 -10.09 -0.63 3.22
N TYR A 193 -9.84 -1.88 2.84
CA TYR A 193 -8.73 -2.67 3.40
C TYR A 193 -8.12 -3.61 2.35
N PHE A 194 -6.79 -3.68 2.32
CA PHE A 194 -6.08 -4.63 1.48
C PHE A 194 -6.46 -6.09 1.79
N ILE A 195 -6.48 -6.46 3.07
CA ILE A 195 -6.84 -7.81 3.52
C ILE A 195 -8.09 -7.75 4.41
N ILE A 196 -9.08 -8.57 4.04
CA ILE A 196 -10.15 -9.03 4.91
C ILE A 196 -10.04 -10.55 5.01
N ASP A 197 -9.77 -11.06 6.21
CA ASP A 197 -9.75 -12.49 6.51
C ASP A 197 -10.82 -12.80 7.56
N ARG A 198 -11.48 -13.96 7.40
CA ARG A 198 -12.52 -14.37 8.35
C ARG A 198 -11.87 -14.82 9.65
N GLY A 199 -12.47 -14.40 10.75
CA GLY A 199 -11.92 -14.62 12.07
C GLY A 199 -12.73 -13.89 13.11
N LYS A 200 -12.25 -13.87 14.36
CA LYS A 200 -12.87 -13.11 15.44
C LYS A 200 -13.03 -11.63 15.06
N MET A 201 -12.00 -11.02 14.48
CA MET A 201 -12.00 -9.61 14.11
C MET A 201 -13.11 -9.30 13.09
N TRP A 202 -13.06 -9.94 11.92
CA TRP A 202 -14.03 -9.68 10.86
C TRP A 202 -15.45 -10.07 11.25
N ASN A 203 -15.65 -11.16 12.00
CA ASN A 203 -16.99 -11.59 12.38
C ASN A 203 -17.69 -10.58 13.29
N GLN A 204 -16.98 -9.98 14.24
CA GLN A 204 -17.54 -8.95 15.12
C GLN A 204 -17.83 -7.65 14.36
N ILE A 205 -16.95 -7.25 13.45
CA ILE A 205 -17.18 -6.10 12.57
C ILE A 205 -18.41 -6.36 11.70
N LEU A 206 -18.47 -7.51 11.01
CA LEU A 206 -19.56 -7.87 10.13
C LEU A 206 -20.91 -7.92 10.86
N GLU A 207 -20.97 -8.40 12.09
CA GLU A 207 -22.19 -8.37 12.90
C GLU A 207 -22.69 -6.93 13.09
N ILE A 208 -21.81 -6.00 13.47
CA ILE A 208 -22.17 -4.58 13.63
C ILE A 208 -22.60 -3.97 12.29
N LEU A 209 -21.89 -4.26 11.20
CA LEU A 209 -22.23 -3.73 9.88
C LEU A 209 -23.63 -4.20 9.43
N LEU A 210 -23.99 -5.45 9.69
CA LEU A 210 -25.34 -5.97 9.38
C LEU A 210 -26.41 -5.27 10.22
N GLU A 211 -26.18 -5.09 11.52
CA GLU A 211 -27.08 -4.33 12.40
C GLU A 211 -27.25 -2.88 11.92
N LYS A 212 -26.18 -2.26 11.41
CA LYS A 212 -26.21 -0.89 10.89
C LYS A 212 -26.94 -0.78 9.56
N VAL A 213 -26.77 -1.75 8.67
CA VAL A 213 -27.59 -1.85 7.44
C VAL A 213 -29.08 -1.99 7.80
N GLU A 214 -29.44 -2.82 8.79
CA GLU A 214 -30.82 -2.94 9.25
C GLU A 214 -31.37 -1.63 9.85
N ALA A 215 -30.51 -0.83 10.47
CA ALA A 215 -30.83 0.50 10.98
C ALA A 215 -30.87 1.61 9.89
N GLY A 216 -30.61 1.28 8.62
CA GLY A 216 -30.68 2.21 7.48
C GLY A 216 -29.38 2.98 7.19
N VAL A 217 -28.26 2.61 7.81
CA VAL A 217 -26.94 3.21 7.58
C VAL A 217 -26.38 2.76 6.21
N ASP A 218 -25.82 3.68 5.42
CA ASP A 218 -25.16 3.35 4.14
C ASP A 218 -23.79 2.71 4.40
N VAL A 219 -23.71 1.38 4.32
CA VAL A 219 -22.46 0.64 4.54
C VAL A 219 -21.81 0.26 3.22
N ARG A 220 -20.57 0.72 3.01
CA ARG A 220 -19.76 0.41 1.82
C ARG A 220 -18.43 -0.26 2.20
N VAL A 221 -18.03 -1.30 1.48
CA VAL A 221 -16.80 -2.07 1.74
C VAL A 221 -15.99 -2.25 0.45
N ILE A 222 -14.72 -1.91 0.48
CA ILE A 222 -13.74 -2.18 -0.58
C ILE A 222 -12.70 -3.15 -0.02
N TYR A 223 -12.37 -4.18 -0.80
CA TYR A 223 -11.21 -5.01 -0.52
C TYR A 223 -10.45 -5.38 -1.80
N ASP A 224 -9.15 -5.60 -1.66
CA ASP A 224 -8.27 -5.91 -2.77
C ASP A 224 -8.47 -7.34 -3.29
N GLY A 225 -8.62 -7.46 -4.61
CA GLY A 225 -8.96 -8.70 -5.28
C GLY A 225 -7.87 -9.77 -5.35
N THR A 226 -6.61 -9.45 -5.02
CA THR A 226 -5.52 -10.45 -4.96
C THR A 226 -5.64 -11.34 -3.73
N CYS A 227 -6.11 -10.80 -2.61
CA CYS A 227 -6.22 -11.53 -1.35
C CYS A 227 -7.47 -12.42 -1.27
N ASP A 228 -8.49 -12.15 -2.10
CA ASP A 228 -9.76 -12.88 -2.13
C ASP A 228 -9.57 -14.40 -2.32
N PHE A 229 -8.69 -14.82 -3.23
CA PHE A 229 -8.53 -16.23 -3.59
C PHE A 229 -8.06 -17.14 -2.44
N THR A 230 -7.38 -16.56 -1.44
CA THR A 230 -6.81 -17.33 -0.32
C THR A 230 -7.52 -17.06 1.00
N LYS A 231 -8.14 -15.90 1.17
CA LYS A 231 -8.72 -15.46 2.46
C LYS A 231 -10.24 -15.56 2.52
N LEU A 232 -10.93 -15.37 1.39
CA LEU A 232 -12.39 -15.28 1.35
C LEU A 232 -13.02 -16.35 0.46
N PRO A 233 -14.27 -16.79 0.73
CA PRO A 233 -15.00 -17.68 -0.16
C PRO A 233 -15.26 -17.05 -1.53
N ALA A 234 -15.39 -17.89 -2.56
CA ALA A 234 -15.75 -17.41 -3.90
C ALA A 234 -17.03 -16.55 -3.87
N ASN A 235 -17.01 -15.43 -4.60
CA ASN A 235 -18.09 -14.45 -4.69
C ASN A 235 -18.49 -13.82 -3.33
N TYR A 236 -17.56 -13.66 -2.38
CA TYR A 236 -17.87 -13.10 -1.07
C TYR A 236 -18.49 -11.69 -1.15
N HIS A 237 -17.97 -10.80 -2.00
CA HIS A 237 -18.57 -9.49 -2.27
C HIS A 237 -20.06 -9.57 -2.63
N LYS A 238 -20.51 -10.60 -3.38
CA LYS A 238 -21.94 -10.78 -3.70
C LYS A 238 -22.76 -11.15 -2.47
N ARG A 239 -22.19 -11.92 -1.54
CA ARG A 239 -22.85 -12.25 -0.26
C ARG A 239 -23.04 -11.00 0.59
N LEU A 240 -22.03 -10.13 0.65
CA LEU A 240 -22.13 -8.83 1.33
C LEU A 240 -23.18 -7.92 0.66
N ASN A 241 -23.16 -7.82 -0.67
CA ASN A 241 -24.16 -7.05 -1.42
C ASN A 241 -25.59 -7.56 -1.18
N ASN A 242 -25.80 -8.88 -1.18
CA ASN A 242 -27.10 -9.49 -0.88
C ASN A 242 -27.57 -9.24 0.57
N ALA A 243 -26.65 -8.91 1.47
CA ALA A 243 -26.94 -8.54 2.85
C ALA A 243 -27.18 -7.03 3.03
N GLY A 244 -27.09 -6.23 1.96
CA GLY A 244 -27.28 -4.77 1.96
C GLY A 244 -25.98 -3.97 2.16
N ILE A 245 -24.83 -4.64 2.30
CA ILE A 245 -23.51 -3.99 2.36
C ILE A 245 -23.00 -3.80 0.92
N LYS A 246 -22.87 -2.55 0.47
CA LYS A 246 -22.37 -2.22 -0.87
C LYS A 246 -20.89 -2.55 -0.98
N CYS A 247 -20.57 -3.72 -1.51
CA CYS A 247 -19.20 -4.24 -1.54
C CYS A 247 -18.61 -4.27 -2.95
N VAL A 248 -17.42 -3.68 -3.09
CA VAL A 248 -16.61 -3.66 -4.32
C VAL A 248 -15.33 -4.47 -4.10
N LYS A 249 -15.04 -5.36 -5.05
CA LYS A 249 -13.75 -6.04 -5.14
C LYS A 249 -12.83 -5.23 -6.05
N PHE A 250 -11.79 -4.63 -5.50
CA PHE A 250 -10.84 -3.82 -6.27
C PHE A 250 -9.90 -4.71 -7.10
N ALA A 251 -9.64 -4.31 -8.35
CA ALA A 251 -8.74 -4.98 -9.29
C ALA A 251 -8.72 -6.53 -9.20
N PRO A 252 -9.86 -7.23 -9.43
CA PRO A 252 -9.90 -8.69 -9.40
C PRO A 252 -8.92 -9.30 -10.42
N LEU A 253 -8.21 -10.35 -10.01
CA LEU A 253 -7.34 -11.09 -10.94
C LEU A 253 -8.19 -11.94 -11.89
N TYR A 254 -7.82 -11.89 -13.17
CA TYR A 254 -8.42 -12.67 -14.25
C TYR A 254 -7.32 -13.40 -15.03
N PRO A 255 -7.62 -14.52 -15.72
CA PRO A 255 -6.62 -15.31 -16.44
C PRO A 255 -6.24 -14.68 -17.81
N PHE A 256 -5.91 -13.39 -17.84
CA PHE A 256 -5.38 -12.68 -19.01
C PHE A 256 -4.18 -11.81 -18.59
N ILE A 257 -3.26 -11.50 -19.50
CA ILE A 257 -2.11 -10.64 -19.18
C ILE A 257 -2.56 -9.17 -19.20
N SER A 258 -2.39 -8.46 -18.08
CA SER A 258 -2.63 -7.02 -18.01
C SER A 258 -1.71 -6.33 -17.00
N THR A 259 -1.17 -5.19 -17.40
CA THR A 259 -0.45 -4.22 -16.56
C THR A 259 -1.31 -3.64 -15.43
N TYR A 260 -2.63 -3.67 -15.57
CA TYR A 260 -3.56 -3.22 -14.54
C TYR A 260 -3.37 -3.94 -13.20
N PHE A 261 -2.89 -5.19 -13.23
CA PHE A 261 -2.64 -5.95 -12.00
C PHE A 261 -1.50 -5.41 -11.15
N ASN A 262 -0.65 -4.53 -11.69
CA ASN A 262 0.37 -3.83 -10.90
C ASN A 262 -0.26 -2.85 -9.92
N PHE A 263 -1.41 -2.26 -10.27
CA PHE A 263 -2.14 -1.35 -9.39
C PHE A 263 -2.95 -2.12 -8.36
N ARG A 264 -2.52 -2.06 -7.10
CA ARG A 264 -3.21 -2.67 -5.97
C ARG A 264 -3.70 -1.61 -5.00
N ASP A 265 -4.83 -1.90 -4.36
CA ASP A 265 -5.35 -1.06 -3.30
C ASP A 265 -4.75 -1.50 -1.96
N HIS A 266 -3.72 -0.81 -1.49
CA HIS A 266 -3.07 -1.11 -0.22
C HIS A 266 -3.52 -0.15 0.90
N ARG A 267 -4.51 0.72 0.62
CA ARG A 267 -5.10 1.61 1.62
C ARG A 267 -5.82 0.81 2.70
N LYS A 268 -5.82 1.39 3.90
CA LYS A 268 -6.49 0.85 5.08
C LYS A 268 -7.16 2.04 5.72
N MET A 269 -8.46 2.12 5.59
CA MET A 269 -9.24 3.14 6.27
C MET A 269 -10.64 2.71 6.61
N THR A 270 -11.17 3.32 7.66
CA THR A 270 -12.60 3.30 7.94
C THR A 270 -13.06 4.72 8.17
N VAL A 271 -14.19 5.10 7.57
CA VAL A 271 -14.82 6.41 7.77
C VAL A 271 -16.23 6.18 8.32
N ILE A 272 -16.56 6.88 9.41
CA ILE A 272 -17.85 6.77 10.10
C ILE A 272 -18.50 8.14 10.15
N ASP A 273 -19.64 8.29 9.47
CA ASP A 273 -20.48 9.50 9.41
C ASP A 273 -19.76 10.80 9.02
N GLY A 274 -18.55 10.73 8.46
CA GLY A 274 -17.68 11.89 8.23
C GLY A 274 -17.16 12.51 9.53
N LYS A 275 -17.34 11.86 10.68
CA LYS A 275 -16.95 12.33 12.02
C LYS A 275 -15.68 11.67 12.52
N VAL A 276 -15.47 10.41 12.18
CA VAL A 276 -14.35 9.58 12.66
C VAL A 276 -13.70 8.89 11.47
N ALA A 277 -12.37 8.88 11.44
CA ALA A 277 -11.57 8.07 10.52
C ALA A 277 -10.57 7.20 11.29
N PHE A 278 -10.33 5.99 10.80
CA PHE A 278 -9.21 5.14 11.20
C PHE A 278 -8.28 4.93 10.01
N THR A 279 -6.97 4.87 10.24
CA THR A 279 -5.97 4.44 9.26
C THR A 279 -4.72 3.88 9.98
N GLY A 280 -3.77 3.31 9.25
CA GLY A 280 -2.55 2.70 9.75
C GLY A 280 -2.20 1.41 9.02
N GLY A 281 -1.28 0.61 9.57
CA GLY A 281 -0.87 -0.65 8.93
C GLY A 281 -1.84 -1.82 9.13
N VAL A 282 -2.75 -1.69 10.11
CA VAL A 282 -3.64 -2.75 10.59
C VAL A 282 -4.68 -3.18 9.54
N ASN A 283 -4.59 -4.42 9.05
CA ASN A 283 -5.64 -5.03 8.22
C ASN A 283 -6.74 -5.68 9.09
N ILE A 284 -7.82 -6.12 8.44
CA ILE A 284 -8.87 -6.91 9.09
C ILE A 284 -8.52 -8.40 8.99
N ALA A 285 -7.74 -8.90 9.94
CA ALA A 285 -7.49 -10.33 10.14
C ALA A 285 -7.03 -10.61 11.59
N ASP A 286 -7.18 -11.85 12.06
CA ASP A 286 -6.95 -12.20 13.47
C ASP A 286 -5.48 -12.07 13.91
N GLU A 287 -4.52 -12.18 12.99
CA GLU A 287 -3.10 -11.91 13.27
C GLU A 287 -2.84 -10.45 13.67
N TYR A 288 -3.60 -9.50 13.14
CA TYR A 288 -3.41 -8.08 13.40
C TYR A 288 -3.92 -7.63 14.77
N ILE A 289 -4.71 -8.46 15.45
CA ILE A 289 -5.17 -8.27 16.82
C ILE A 289 -4.61 -9.36 17.75
N ASN A 290 -3.49 -9.98 17.34
CA ASN A 290 -2.79 -11.05 18.04
C ASN A 290 -3.69 -12.17 18.59
N GLN A 291 -4.84 -12.43 17.94
CA GLN A 291 -5.68 -13.60 18.24
C GLN A 291 -5.12 -14.86 17.58
N LYS A 292 -4.27 -14.68 16.58
CA LYS A 292 -3.55 -15.73 15.87
C LYS A 292 -2.07 -15.37 15.77
N GLU A 293 -1.22 -16.16 16.40
CA GLU A 293 0.23 -15.98 16.33
C GLU A 293 0.78 -16.62 15.04
N VAL A 294 1.33 -15.81 14.13
CA VAL A 294 1.88 -16.30 12.84
C VAL A 294 3.39 -16.10 12.74
N PHE A 295 3.96 -15.12 13.45
CA PHE A 295 5.40 -14.82 13.48
C PHE A 295 5.82 -14.18 14.81
N GLY A 296 5.32 -14.69 15.94
CA GLY A 296 5.39 -14.01 17.23
C GLY A 296 4.38 -12.86 17.31
N TYR A 297 4.70 -11.84 18.11
CA TYR A 297 3.86 -10.66 18.26
C TYR A 297 3.79 -9.84 16.97
N TRP A 298 2.59 -9.63 16.45
CA TRP A 298 2.34 -8.80 15.28
C TRP A 298 2.31 -7.33 15.68
N LYS A 299 3.46 -6.65 15.56
CA LYS A 299 3.60 -5.24 15.91
C LYS A 299 3.17 -4.36 14.76
N ASP A 300 1.97 -3.82 14.85
CA ASP A 300 1.41 -2.86 13.90
C ASP A 300 0.81 -1.66 14.65
N THR A 301 0.44 -0.62 13.92
CA THR A 301 0.01 0.66 14.49
C THR A 301 -1.17 1.22 13.73
N ALA A 302 -2.05 1.91 14.46
CA ALA A 302 -3.19 2.60 13.88
C ALA A 302 -3.37 3.97 14.51
N ILE A 303 -4.17 4.80 13.85
CA ILE A 303 -4.54 6.12 14.33
C ILE A 303 -6.03 6.34 14.09
N MET A 304 -6.70 6.94 15.05
CA MET A 304 -8.07 7.44 14.94
C MET A 304 -8.03 8.96 14.90
N ILE A 305 -8.84 9.55 14.03
CA ILE A 305 -8.96 10.99 13.84
C ILE A 305 -10.43 11.37 13.96
N LYS A 306 -10.73 12.41 14.72
CA LYS A 306 -12.05 13.06 14.75
C LYS A 306 -11.92 14.54 14.42
N GLY A 307 -12.81 15.03 13.56
CA GLY A 307 -12.83 16.43 13.12
C GLY A 307 -12.84 16.61 11.61
N GLN A 308 -12.65 17.84 11.16
CA GLN A 308 -12.76 18.19 9.74
C GLN A 308 -11.83 17.39 8.82
N ALA A 309 -10.65 16.97 9.31
CA ALA A 309 -9.69 16.15 8.59
C ALA A 309 -10.28 14.83 8.04
N VAL A 310 -11.37 14.33 8.63
CA VAL A 310 -12.07 13.12 8.17
C VAL A 310 -12.56 13.26 6.72
N LYS A 311 -12.83 14.47 6.22
CA LYS A 311 -13.29 14.67 4.84
C LYS A 311 -12.29 14.20 3.79
N SER A 312 -10.99 14.29 4.06
CA SER A 312 -9.97 13.77 3.15
C SER A 312 -10.08 12.25 3.01
N PHE A 313 -10.37 11.54 4.10
CA PHE A 313 -10.61 10.09 4.05
C PHE A 313 -11.90 9.75 3.32
N THR A 314 -12.99 10.51 3.57
CA THR A 314 -14.24 10.32 2.82
C THR A 314 -14.02 10.49 1.32
N ALA A 315 -13.30 11.54 0.91
CA ALA A 315 -12.97 11.76 -0.49
C ALA A 315 -12.09 10.63 -1.06
N MET A 316 -11.03 10.21 -0.35
CA MET A 316 -10.17 9.09 -0.77
C MET A 316 -10.95 7.80 -1.01
N PHE A 317 -11.88 7.46 -0.12
CA PHE A 317 -12.73 6.27 -0.26
C PHE A 317 -13.68 6.39 -1.47
N LEU A 318 -14.31 7.55 -1.64
CA LEU A 318 -15.26 7.78 -2.73
C LEU A 318 -14.56 7.75 -4.10
N GLN A 319 -13.31 8.19 -4.19
CA GLN A 319 -12.51 8.09 -5.40
C GLN A 319 -12.39 6.66 -5.95
N LEU A 320 -12.38 5.63 -5.08
CA LEU A 320 -12.31 4.22 -5.51
C LEU A 320 -13.70 3.56 -5.63
N SER A 321 -14.68 3.98 -4.83
CA SER A 321 -15.99 3.29 -4.76
C SER A 321 -17.02 3.73 -5.80
N VAL A 322 -16.94 4.95 -6.35
CA VAL A 322 -17.97 5.47 -7.27
C VAL A 322 -17.46 5.76 -8.67
N GLN A 323 -18.35 5.63 -9.65
CA GLN A 323 -18.06 5.98 -11.04
C GLN A 323 -18.33 7.46 -11.34
N GLU A 324 -19.42 8.00 -10.79
CA GLU A 324 -19.84 9.40 -10.96
C GLU A 324 -20.07 10.05 -9.59
N ILE A 325 -19.88 11.37 -9.52
CA ILE A 325 -20.11 12.15 -8.29
C ILE A 325 -21.54 12.65 -8.32
N THR A 326 -22.35 12.23 -7.35
CA THR A 326 -23.71 12.75 -7.14
C THR A 326 -23.75 13.70 -5.94
N ASP A 327 -24.89 14.38 -5.75
CA ASP A 327 -25.10 15.25 -4.58
C ASP A 327 -24.92 14.49 -3.26
N GLN A 328 -25.27 13.19 -3.23
CA GLN A 328 -25.09 12.34 -2.06
C GLN A 328 -23.61 12.18 -1.67
N GLU A 329 -22.72 11.99 -2.65
CA GLU A 329 -21.28 11.90 -2.40
C GLU A 329 -20.70 13.23 -1.91
N ILE A 330 -21.21 14.36 -2.40
CA ILE A 330 -20.81 15.69 -1.94
C ILE A 330 -21.25 15.89 -0.48
N ASP A 331 -22.48 15.50 -0.13
CA ASP A 331 -23.00 15.57 1.23
C ASP A 331 -22.17 14.73 2.21
N TYR A 332 -21.71 13.54 1.80
CA TYR A 332 -20.82 12.73 2.63
C TYR A 332 -19.48 13.41 2.91
N ILE A 333 -18.89 14.08 1.93
CA ILE A 333 -17.62 14.80 2.09
C ILE A 333 -17.78 16.00 3.03
N ASN A 334 -18.90 16.69 2.95
CA ASN A 334 -19.18 17.88 3.76
C ASN A 334 -19.74 17.56 5.15
N CYS A 335 -20.00 16.29 5.49
CA CYS A 335 -20.52 15.90 6.82
C CYS A 335 -19.59 16.30 7.98
N SER A 336 -18.30 16.50 7.72
CA SER A 336 -17.33 16.93 8.73
C SER A 336 -17.30 18.45 8.94
N ASP A 337 -17.99 19.23 8.09
CA ASP A 337 -17.95 20.69 8.14
C ASP A 337 -18.54 21.19 9.47
N GLY A 338 -17.82 22.10 10.12
CA GLY A 338 -18.20 22.64 11.42
C GLY A 338 -17.85 21.76 12.62
N LEU A 339 -17.30 20.55 12.42
CA LEU A 339 -16.70 19.78 13.53
C LEU A 339 -15.37 20.42 13.92
N THR A 340 -15.29 20.93 15.14
CA THR A 340 -14.06 21.51 15.69
C THR A 340 -13.86 21.01 17.12
N PHE A 341 -12.64 20.60 17.40
CA PHE A 341 -12.17 20.23 18.73
C PHE A 341 -11.14 21.24 19.22
N ASP A 342 -10.83 21.22 20.52
CA ASP A 342 -9.83 22.12 21.12
C ASP A 342 -8.48 21.38 21.23
N TYR A 343 -7.83 21.18 20.08
CA TYR A 343 -6.51 20.55 19.98
C TYR A 343 -5.57 21.40 19.13
N GLU A 344 -4.37 21.62 19.64
CA GLU A 344 -3.30 22.33 18.93
C GLU A 344 -2.61 21.44 17.89
N GLY A 345 -1.94 22.11 16.95
CA GLY A 345 -1.19 21.47 15.87
C GLY A 345 -2.00 21.26 14.59
N TYR A 346 -1.39 20.54 13.66
CA TYR A 346 -1.86 20.38 12.29
C TYR A 346 -1.83 18.91 11.86
N ILE A 347 -2.80 18.55 11.04
CA ILE A 347 -2.93 17.22 10.47
C ILE A 347 -3.19 17.32 8.97
N ILE A 348 -2.51 16.47 8.20
CA ILE A 348 -2.65 16.39 6.75
C ILE A 348 -2.83 14.92 6.37
N PRO A 349 -4.07 14.42 6.28
CA PRO A 349 -4.32 13.14 5.65
C PRO A 349 -4.01 13.23 4.16
N TYR A 350 -3.32 12.23 3.62
CA TYR A 350 -3.00 12.16 2.20
C TYR A 350 -3.08 10.75 1.66
N GLY A 351 -3.26 10.65 0.34
CA GLY A 351 -3.27 9.40 -0.40
C GLY A 351 -2.26 9.45 -1.53
N ASP A 352 -1.59 8.33 -1.76
CA ASP A 352 -0.77 8.10 -2.95
C ASP A 352 -1.61 7.39 -4.02
N ILE A 353 -1.37 7.74 -5.29
CA ILE A 353 -2.14 7.27 -6.44
C ILE A 353 -1.16 6.87 -7.54
N PRO A 354 -1.00 5.58 -7.83
CA PRO A 354 0.02 5.08 -8.76
C PRO A 354 -0.32 5.33 -10.25
N MET A 355 -1.37 6.11 -10.50
CA MET A 355 -1.87 6.42 -11.84
C MET A 355 -1.60 7.87 -12.25
N ASP A 356 -1.18 8.73 -11.32
CA ASP A 356 -0.73 10.08 -11.63
C ASP A 356 0.81 10.15 -11.68
N ASN A 357 1.36 11.35 -11.84
CA ASN A 357 2.80 11.58 -11.98
C ASN A 357 3.43 12.09 -10.68
N TYR A 358 2.74 11.96 -9.54
CA TYR A 358 3.19 12.47 -8.26
C TYR A 358 3.45 11.33 -7.28
N LEU A 359 4.71 11.20 -6.85
CA LEU A 359 5.10 10.24 -5.80
C LEU A 359 4.88 10.87 -4.42
N VAL A 360 3.62 11.01 -4.04
CA VAL A 360 3.22 11.79 -2.85
C VAL A 360 3.81 11.18 -1.58
N GLY A 361 3.65 9.88 -1.40
CA GLY A 361 4.16 9.16 -0.24
C GLY A 361 5.67 9.31 -0.12
N LYS A 362 6.39 9.14 -1.23
CA LYS A 362 7.83 9.36 -1.30
C LYS A 362 8.22 10.80 -0.91
N GLY A 363 7.56 11.79 -1.49
CA GLY A 363 7.85 13.20 -1.25
C GLY A 363 7.72 13.60 0.23
N VAL A 364 6.68 13.12 0.92
CA VAL A 364 6.46 13.43 2.34
C VAL A 364 7.53 12.81 3.25
N TYR A 365 7.95 11.56 2.98
CA TYR A 365 9.02 10.95 3.77
C TYR A 365 10.38 11.62 3.51
N LEU A 366 10.68 11.98 2.26
CA LEU A 366 11.89 12.73 1.92
C LEU A 366 11.90 14.12 2.57
N ASP A 367 10.75 14.78 2.67
CA ASP A 367 10.61 16.06 3.34
C ASP A 367 11.05 15.98 4.81
N ILE A 368 10.57 14.97 5.57
CA ILE A 368 11.01 14.75 6.96
C ILE A 368 12.52 14.50 7.02
N LEU A 369 13.05 13.60 6.20
CA LEU A 369 14.47 13.25 6.21
C LEU A 369 15.38 14.47 5.94
N ASN A 370 14.98 15.31 4.99
CA ASN A 370 15.75 16.47 4.59
C ASN A 370 15.69 17.59 5.63
N GLN A 371 14.53 17.79 6.26
CA GLN A 371 14.30 18.85 7.24
C GLN A 371 14.61 18.48 8.69
N ALA A 372 14.90 17.21 9.00
CA ALA A 372 15.18 16.77 10.36
C ALA A 372 16.37 17.51 10.99
N LYS A 373 16.29 17.76 12.30
CA LYS A 373 17.25 18.58 13.07
C LYS A 373 17.97 17.80 14.16
N GLU A 374 17.29 16.92 14.88
CA GLU A 374 17.81 16.18 16.02
C GLU A 374 17.79 14.67 15.79
N TYR A 375 16.66 14.11 15.35
CA TYR A 375 16.54 12.67 15.13
C TYR A 375 15.51 12.32 14.05
N VAL A 376 15.67 11.16 13.42
CA VAL A 376 14.64 10.53 12.58
C VAL A 376 14.53 9.06 12.93
N TYR A 377 13.36 8.63 13.39
CA TYR A 377 13.08 7.22 13.65
C TYR A 377 12.12 6.68 12.59
N ILE A 378 12.44 5.52 12.02
CA ILE A 378 11.68 4.87 10.95
C ILE A 378 11.32 3.45 11.36
N MET A 379 10.05 3.06 11.23
CA MET A 379 9.60 1.68 11.37
C MET A 379 8.95 1.25 10.06
N ASN A 380 9.41 0.15 9.49
CA ASN A 380 8.81 -0.40 8.26
C ASN A 380 9.06 -1.92 8.12
N PRO A 381 8.09 -2.73 7.66
CA PRO A 381 8.32 -4.16 7.43
C PRO A 381 9.21 -4.46 6.22
N TYR A 382 9.13 -3.62 5.20
CA TYR A 382 9.77 -3.86 3.92
C TYR A 382 10.67 -2.68 3.57
N PHE A 383 11.94 -2.99 3.33
CA PHE A 383 12.99 -1.99 3.23
C PHE A 383 13.82 -2.26 1.97
N ILE A 384 13.25 -1.86 0.83
CA ILE A 384 13.84 -1.93 -0.49
C ILE A 384 13.85 -0.51 -1.04
N LEU A 385 14.97 0.18 -0.78
CA LEU A 385 15.08 1.60 -1.07
C LEU A 385 15.59 1.87 -2.48
N ASP A 386 14.99 2.85 -3.12
CA ASP A 386 15.61 3.50 -4.26
C ASP A 386 16.84 4.34 -3.86
N GLY A 387 17.55 4.84 -4.87
CA GLY A 387 18.75 5.64 -4.67
C GLY A 387 18.50 6.95 -3.92
N GLU A 388 17.34 7.59 -4.10
CA GLU A 388 17.01 8.88 -3.50
C GLU A 388 16.76 8.73 -1.99
N PHE A 389 15.95 7.75 -1.59
CA PHE A 389 15.71 7.42 -0.19
C PHE A 389 16.99 7.00 0.53
N LEU A 390 17.77 6.11 -0.09
CA LEU A 390 19.04 5.66 0.46
C LEU A 390 19.98 6.86 0.69
N ASN A 391 20.07 7.79 -0.26
CA ASN A 391 20.90 8.98 -0.14
C ASN A 391 20.37 9.96 0.92
N ALA A 392 19.05 10.18 1.00
CA ALA A 392 18.46 11.06 2.00
C ALA A 392 18.71 10.57 3.43
N ILE A 393 18.55 9.27 3.68
CA ILE A 393 18.83 8.65 4.99
C ILE A 393 20.32 8.80 5.36
N LYS A 394 21.22 8.47 4.42
CA LYS A 394 22.67 8.62 4.63
C LYS A 394 23.05 10.08 4.90
N PHE A 395 22.50 11.01 4.13
CA PHE A 395 22.76 12.43 4.30
C PHE A 395 22.28 12.94 5.66
N ALA A 396 21.09 12.52 6.10
CA ALA A 396 20.58 12.84 7.43
C ALA A 396 21.55 12.37 8.53
N ALA A 397 22.00 11.11 8.48
CA ALA A 397 22.95 10.58 9.46
C ALA A 397 24.30 11.33 9.42
N GLN A 398 24.80 11.68 8.23
CA GLN A 398 26.04 12.45 8.07
C GLN A 398 25.95 13.89 8.58
N LYS A 399 24.75 14.49 8.61
CA LYS A 399 24.52 15.79 9.29
C LYS A 399 24.67 15.69 10.81
N GLY A 400 24.80 14.49 11.38
CA GLY A 400 24.86 14.25 12.82
C GLY A 400 23.50 14.00 13.48
N ILE A 401 22.45 13.83 12.67
CA ILE A 401 21.09 13.51 13.15
C ILE A 401 21.05 12.05 13.63
N ASP A 402 20.38 11.78 14.76
CA ASP A 402 20.19 10.42 15.26
C ASP A 402 19.17 9.65 14.40
N VAL A 403 19.67 8.94 13.39
CA VAL A 403 18.82 8.12 12.51
C VAL A 403 18.74 6.68 13.01
N ARG A 404 17.53 6.23 13.36
CA ARG A 404 17.25 4.86 13.80
C ARG A 404 16.19 4.20 12.93
N ILE A 405 16.43 2.97 12.51
CA ILE A 405 15.51 2.22 11.65
C ILE A 405 15.18 0.90 12.34
N LEU A 406 13.89 0.66 12.59
CA LEU A 406 13.36 -0.60 13.09
C LEU A 406 12.84 -1.45 11.93
N LEU A 407 13.39 -2.66 11.83
CA LEU A 407 13.07 -3.64 10.79
C LEU A 407 12.66 -4.99 11.42
N PRO A 408 11.98 -5.88 10.69
CA PRO A 408 11.66 -7.21 11.18
C PRO A 408 12.91 -8.07 11.42
N GLY A 409 13.11 -8.53 12.67
CA GLY A 409 14.05 -9.61 12.96
C GLY A 409 13.50 -10.99 12.59
N ILE A 410 12.18 -11.17 12.73
CA ILE A 410 11.44 -12.37 12.29
C ILE A 410 10.62 -11.99 11.04
N PRO A 411 11.09 -12.32 9.82
CA PRO A 411 10.42 -11.89 8.59
C PRO A 411 9.31 -12.84 8.15
N ASP A 412 8.20 -12.29 7.64
CA ASP A 412 7.16 -13.02 6.90
C ASP A 412 7.69 -13.53 5.55
N LYS A 413 8.58 -12.76 4.91
CA LYS A 413 9.20 -13.03 3.60
C LYS A 413 10.72 -13.01 3.72
N VAL A 414 11.31 -14.21 3.80
CA VAL A 414 12.76 -14.39 3.97
C VAL A 414 13.59 -13.72 2.87
N TYR A 415 13.14 -13.72 1.62
CA TYR A 415 13.89 -13.13 0.51
C TYR A 415 13.90 -11.59 0.57
N ILE A 416 12.77 -10.95 0.92
CA ILE A 416 12.70 -9.50 1.15
C ILE A 416 13.65 -9.09 2.28
N ASN A 417 13.67 -9.84 3.38
CA ASN A 417 14.60 -9.58 4.48
C ASN A 417 16.08 -9.68 4.05
N LYS A 418 16.43 -10.66 3.19
CA LYS A 418 17.80 -10.77 2.66
C LYS A 418 18.18 -9.57 1.78
N ILE A 419 17.26 -9.05 0.98
CA ILE A 419 17.46 -7.84 0.17
C ILE A 419 17.65 -6.62 1.10
N ALA A 420 16.80 -6.45 2.11
CA ALA A 420 16.93 -5.37 3.10
C ALA A 420 18.30 -5.40 3.79
N LYS A 421 18.79 -6.60 4.16
CA LYS A 421 20.12 -6.80 4.75
C LYS A 421 21.28 -6.34 3.87
N SER A 422 21.08 -6.20 2.57
CA SER A 422 22.08 -5.67 1.63
C SER A 422 22.39 -4.20 1.87
N TYR A 423 21.43 -3.42 2.39
CA TYR A 423 21.62 -2.00 2.69
C TYR A 423 22.30 -1.77 4.04
N TYR A 424 22.31 -2.78 4.94
CA TYR A 424 22.74 -2.59 6.33
C TYR A 424 24.18 -2.08 6.41
N LYS A 425 25.11 -2.68 5.65
CA LYS A 425 26.52 -2.26 5.66
C LYS A 425 26.64 -0.78 5.32
N THR A 426 26.06 -0.39 4.19
CA THR A 426 26.13 0.99 3.68
C THR A 426 25.45 1.97 4.63
N MET A 427 24.36 1.60 5.30
CA MET A 427 23.69 2.49 6.25
C MET A 427 24.51 2.68 7.54
N ILE A 428 25.02 1.59 8.11
CA ILE A 428 25.83 1.64 9.34
C ILE A 428 27.16 2.38 9.07
N ASP A 429 27.78 2.18 7.89
CA ASP A 429 28.97 2.93 7.40
C ASP A 429 28.76 4.46 7.52
N TYR A 430 27.51 4.93 7.42
CA TYR A 430 27.14 6.35 7.44
C TYR A 430 26.54 6.81 8.78
N GLY A 431 26.56 5.95 9.82
CA GLY A 431 26.10 6.30 11.17
C GLY A 431 24.64 5.98 11.48
N VAL A 432 23.91 5.32 10.58
CA VAL A 432 22.53 4.89 10.81
C VAL A 432 22.51 3.71 11.79
N LYS A 433 21.62 3.75 12.78
CA LYS A 433 21.42 2.64 13.73
C LYS A 433 20.26 1.75 13.27
N ILE A 434 20.54 0.49 12.97
CA ILE A 434 19.53 -0.47 12.52
C ILE A 434 19.18 -1.42 13.68
N TYR A 435 17.89 -1.55 13.95
CA TYR A 435 17.34 -2.42 14.97
C TYR A 435 16.50 -3.51 14.31
N GLU A 436 16.72 -4.76 14.71
CA GLU A 436 15.86 -5.89 14.34
C GLU A 436 14.97 -6.26 15.54
N TYR A 437 13.66 -6.16 15.35
CA TYR A 437 12.67 -6.48 16.39
C TYR A 437 12.67 -7.98 16.71
N THR A 438 12.69 -8.33 18.00
CA THR A 438 12.89 -9.72 18.44
C THR A 438 11.62 -10.41 18.95
N GLU A 439 10.59 -9.67 19.35
CA GLU A 439 9.36 -10.24 19.91
C GLU A 439 8.39 -10.78 18.84
N GLY A 440 8.61 -10.45 17.57
CA GLY A 440 7.76 -10.92 16.48
C GLY A 440 7.99 -10.22 15.14
N PHE A 441 6.92 -9.97 14.41
CA PHE A 441 6.94 -9.30 13.11
C PHE A 441 6.51 -7.84 13.25
N VAL A 442 7.37 -6.92 12.80
CA VAL A 442 7.05 -5.49 12.70
C VAL A 442 6.37 -5.25 11.37
N HIS A 443 5.14 -4.75 11.41
CA HIS A 443 4.35 -4.35 10.26
C HIS A 443 3.95 -2.87 10.27
N GLY A 444 4.23 -2.12 11.35
CA GLY A 444 4.00 -0.67 11.39
C GLY A 444 4.74 0.08 10.28
N LYS A 445 4.10 1.13 9.74
CA LYS A 445 4.70 2.04 8.74
C LYS A 445 4.62 3.46 9.27
N MET A 446 5.70 3.88 9.92
CA MET A 446 5.75 5.16 10.61
C MET A 446 7.13 5.78 10.56
N MET A 447 7.14 7.10 10.63
CA MET A 447 8.33 7.93 10.71
C MET A 447 8.07 9.06 11.71
N VAL A 448 9.03 9.37 12.57
CA VAL A 448 8.90 10.46 13.55
C VAL A 448 10.21 11.22 13.68
N SER A 449 10.12 12.54 13.85
CA SER A 449 11.26 13.46 13.84
C SER A 449 11.04 14.63 14.79
N ASP A 450 12.10 14.98 15.52
CA ASP A 450 12.27 16.22 16.29
C ASP A 450 11.12 16.59 17.26
N ASP A 451 10.43 15.60 17.83
CA ASP A 451 9.25 15.76 18.71
C ASP A 451 8.10 16.57 18.08
N LYS A 452 8.17 16.83 16.77
CA LYS A 452 7.30 17.79 16.08
C LYS A 452 6.55 17.16 14.91
N LYS A 453 7.13 16.18 14.21
CA LYS A 453 6.57 15.62 12.98
C LYS A 453 6.45 14.10 13.08
N ALA A 454 5.31 13.56 12.64
CA ALA A 454 5.12 12.13 12.51
C ALA A 454 4.32 11.76 11.26
N ILE A 455 4.58 10.56 10.73
CA ILE A 455 3.77 9.89 9.71
C ILE A 455 3.30 8.57 10.29
N VAL A 456 2.00 8.27 10.14
CA VAL A 456 1.41 6.96 10.39
C VAL A 456 0.50 6.62 9.20
N GLY A 457 0.65 5.43 8.63
CA GLY A 457 -0.16 5.03 7.47
C GLY A 457 0.13 3.63 6.95
N THR A 458 -0.07 3.44 5.65
CA THR A 458 0.04 2.15 4.98
C THR A 458 1.32 1.96 4.16
N ILE A 459 2.07 3.04 3.94
CA ILE A 459 3.17 3.11 2.97
C ILE A 459 4.40 2.31 3.42
N ASN A 460 4.70 1.23 2.70
CA ASN A 460 5.96 0.51 2.87
C ASN A 460 7.10 1.25 2.16
N LEU A 461 8.33 1.04 2.62
CA LEU A 461 9.52 1.58 1.95
C LEU A 461 10.06 0.57 0.93
N ASP A 462 9.21 0.25 -0.06
CA ASP A 462 9.50 -0.62 -1.21
C ASP A 462 8.94 -0.03 -2.52
N TYR A 463 9.41 -0.55 -3.66
CA TYR A 463 9.02 -0.04 -4.98
C TYR A 463 7.53 -0.22 -5.25
N ARG A 464 6.91 -1.32 -4.80
CA ARG A 464 5.48 -1.52 -5.01
C ARG A 464 4.63 -0.48 -4.31
N SER A 465 4.91 -0.20 -3.05
CA SER A 465 4.14 0.76 -2.27
C SER A 465 4.36 2.19 -2.77
N LEU A 466 5.60 2.56 -3.08
CA LEU A 466 5.95 3.92 -3.48
C LEU A 466 5.55 4.29 -4.92
N TYR A 467 5.37 3.31 -5.82
CA TYR A 467 5.15 3.57 -7.25
C TYR A 467 3.91 2.89 -7.85
N HIS A 468 3.39 1.84 -7.22
CA HIS A 468 2.40 0.97 -7.84
C HIS A 468 1.12 0.78 -7.02
N HIS A 469 1.12 1.11 -5.73
CA HIS A 469 -0.05 0.91 -4.87
C HIS A 469 -0.76 2.21 -4.58
N PHE A 470 -2.08 2.12 -4.46
CA PHE A 470 -2.81 3.13 -3.73
C PHE A 470 -2.47 2.98 -2.26
N GLU A 471 -2.03 4.08 -1.66
CA GLU A 471 -1.65 4.13 -0.24
C GLU A 471 -2.34 5.32 0.43
N ASN A 472 -2.42 5.31 1.76
CA ASN A 472 -2.86 6.45 2.55
C ASN A 472 -2.02 6.58 3.82
N ALA A 473 -1.85 7.81 4.27
CA ALA A 473 -1.14 8.12 5.49
C ALA A 473 -1.59 9.47 6.05
N VAL A 474 -1.10 9.77 7.24
CA VAL A 474 -1.39 11.00 7.96
C VAL A 474 -0.08 11.62 8.34
N TYR A 475 0.16 12.85 7.88
CA TYR A 475 1.21 13.69 8.39
C TYR A 475 0.68 14.48 9.60
N ILE A 476 1.39 14.41 10.71
CA ILE A 476 1.02 15.02 12.00
C ILE A 476 2.11 16.03 12.34
N TYR A 477 1.72 17.25 12.73
CA TYR A 477 2.66 18.33 13.01
C TYR A 477 2.29 19.12 14.26
N GLY A 478 3.23 19.23 15.20
CA GLY A 478 3.08 20.04 16.41
C GLY A 478 1.95 19.57 17.34
N MET A 479 1.59 18.29 17.28
CA MET A 479 0.57 17.69 18.14
C MET A 479 1.24 16.80 19.20
N GLU A 480 0.68 16.73 20.42
CA GLU A 480 1.22 15.89 21.50
C GLU A 480 1.33 14.40 21.13
N VAL A 481 0.42 13.91 20.29
CA VAL A 481 0.41 12.51 19.80
C VAL A 481 1.69 12.11 19.06
N VAL A 482 2.49 13.07 18.58
CA VAL A 482 3.84 12.81 18.01
C VAL A 482 4.74 12.15 19.05
N LEU A 483 4.60 12.50 20.33
CA LEU A 483 5.35 11.89 21.43
C LEU A 483 4.90 10.46 21.68
N ASP A 484 3.61 10.14 21.51
CA ASP A 484 3.12 8.76 21.62
C ASP A 484 3.75 7.86 20.55
N VAL A 485 3.83 8.35 19.31
CA VAL A 485 4.51 7.69 18.19
C VAL A 485 5.99 7.46 18.53
N LYS A 486 6.69 8.49 19.05
CA LYS A 486 8.09 8.36 19.47
C LYS A 486 8.26 7.34 20.60
N ASN A 487 7.43 7.40 21.62
CA ASN A 487 7.52 6.54 22.80
C ASN A 487 7.30 5.07 22.43
N ASP A 488 6.34 4.78 21.54
CA ASP A 488 6.17 3.44 20.98
C ASP A 488 7.42 2.95 20.23
N MET A 489 8.05 3.81 19.42
CA MET A 489 9.30 3.47 18.75
C MET A 489 10.44 3.19 19.73
N LEU A 490 10.58 4.00 20.78
CA LEU A 490 11.59 3.81 21.82
C LEU A 490 11.39 2.51 22.59
N ASP A 491 10.16 2.17 22.96
CA ASP A 491 9.81 0.88 23.56
C ASP A 491 10.17 -0.27 22.62
N CYS A 492 9.82 -0.16 21.33
CA CYS A 492 10.20 -1.17 20.34
C CYS A 492 11.71 -1.33 20.20
N PHE A 493 12.48 -0.23 20.17
CA PHE A 493 13.94 -0.30 20.14
C PHE A 493 14.52 -1.02 21.37
N SER A 494 13.92 -0.86 22.54
CA SER A 494 14.34 -1.56 23.76
C SER A 494 14.12 -3.09 23.69
N LYS A 495 13.12 -3.51 22.91
CA LYS A 495 12.76 -4.91 22.60
C LYS A 495 13.37 -5.38 21.27
N SER A 496 14.43 -4.71 20.83
CA SER A 496 15.08 -4.99 19.56
C SER A 496 16.57 -5.16 19.73
N LYS A 497 17.15 -5.86 18.76
CA LYS A 497 18.59 -6.04 18.67
C LYS A 497 19.20 -4.96 17.79
N LEU A 498 20.08 -4.15 18.36
CA LEU A 498 20.93 -3.24 17.57
C LEU A 498 21.92 -4.07 16.74
N ILE A 499 21.89 -3.89 15.43
CA ILE A 499 22.77 -4.60 14.51
C ILE A 499 24.14 -3.95 14.48
N THR A 500 25.17 -4.79 14.69
CA THR A 500 26.57 -4.35 14.72
C THR A 500 27.29 -4.57 13.40
N TYR A 501 28.38 -3.84 13.17
CA TYR A 501 29.28 -4.06 12.04
C TYR A 501 29.77 -5.50 11.92
N LYS A 502 30.09 -6.14 13.05
CA LYS A 502 30.57 -7.52 13.09
C LYS A 502 29.55 -8.47 12.49
N GLU A 503 28.28 -8.32 12.85
CA GLU A 503 27.20 -9.18 12.36
C GLU A 503 26.93 -8.98 10.88
N VAL A 504 27.06 -7.74 10.39
CA VAL A 504 26.97 -7.47 8.95
C VAL A 504 28.13 -8.10 8.19
N ALA A 505 29.35 -8.04 8.72
CA ALA A 505 30.53 -8.67 8.12
C ALA A 505 30.39 -10.21 8.07
N GLU A 506 29.92 -10.80 9.17
CA GLU A 506 29.71 -12.24 9.36
C GLU A 506 28.43 -12.79 8.70
N GLN A 507 27.67 -11.96 7.98
CA GLN A 507 26.50 -12.43 7.23
C GLN A 507 26.86 -13.60 6.31
N LYS A 508 26.03 -14.65 6.37
CA LYS A 508 26.17 -15.86 5.56
C LYS A 508 26.33 -15.53 4.08
N LEU A 509 27.27 -16.19 3.41
CA LEU A 509 27.51 -15.99 1.97
C LEU A 509 26.24 -16.20 1.14
N SER A 510 25.38 -17.15 1.53
CA SER A 510 24.07 -17.36 0.91
C SER A 510 23.17 -16.13 0.96
N THR A 511 23.22 -15.35 2.04
CA THR A 511 22.44 -14.11 2.17
C THR A 511 22.98 -13.06 1.21
N LYS A 512 24.32 -12.91 1.14
CA LYS A 512 24.97 -11.96 0.23
C LYS A 512 24.69 -12.29 -1.24
N ILE A 513 24.75 -13.56 -1.63
CA ILE A 513 24.46 -14.02 -3.00
C ILE A 513 22.99 -13.78 -3.35
N VAL A 514 22.06 -14.18 -2.48
CA VAL A 514 20.62 -13.96 -2.72
C VAL A 514 20.33 -12.47 -2.84
N ALA A 515 20.85 -11.65 -1.92
CA ALA A 515 20.71 -10.21 -2.00
C ALA A 515 21.23 -9.65 -3.34
N TYR A 516 22.43 -10.03 -3.76
CA TYR A 516 23.04 -9.56 -5.01
C TYR A 516 22.22 -9.94 -6.25
N LEU A 517 21.73 -11.19 -6.31
CA LEU A 517 20.91 -11.67 -7.43
C LEU A 517 19.54 -10.98 -7.50
N PHE A 518 18.89 -10.81 -6.35
CA PHE A 518 17.56 -10.21 -6.29
C PHE A 518 17.58 -8.68 -6.36
N LYS A 519 18.73 -8.05 -6.09
CA LYS A 519 18.90 -6.59 -6.16
C LYS A 519 18.53 -6.01 -7.53
N ILE A 520 18.86 -6.73 -8.60
CA ILE A 520 18.51 -6.34 -9.97
C ILE A 520 16.99 -6.32 -10.19
N PHE A 521 16.22 -7.08 -9.41
CA PHE A 521 14.78 -7.18 -9.52
C PHE A 521 14.02 -6.34 -8.48
N GLU A 522 14.71 -5.53 -7.67
CA GLU A 522 14.09 -4.65 -6.65
C GLU A 522 12.94 -3.79 -7.20
N PRO A 523 13.06 -3.13 -8.37
CA PRO A 523 11.96 -2.45 -9.07
C PRO A 523 10.66 -3.23 -9.26
N LEU A 524 10.75 -4.57 -9.31
CA LEU A 524 9.59 -5.43 -9.54
C LEU A 524 8.98 -5.96 -8.24
N LEU A 525 9.61 -5.71 -7.09
CA LEU A 525 9.34 -6.32 -5.80
C LEU A 525 8.56 -5.44 -4.83
#